data_AF-A0A6C0FV78-F1
#
_entry.id   AF-A0A6C0FV78-F1
#
_cell.length_a   1.000
_cell.length_b   1.000
_cell.length_c   1.000
_cell.angle_alpha   90.00
_cell.angle_beta   90.00
_cell.angle_gamma   90.00
#
_symmetry.space_group_name_H-M   'P 1'
#
loop_
_entity.id
_entity.type
_entity.pdbx_description
1 polymer ?
#
loop_
_entity_poly.entity_id
_entity_poly.type
_entity_poly.pdbx_seq_one_letter_code
_entity_poly.pdbx_strand_id
1 'polypeptide(L)'
;MMNAIATAIVLAIAGVLVAAMIYIVKLSAADSGKTSELRRFAEALFGGNAAGQEAAAEAEEPADARERLAASRESFSEPCPACGETVTQRDADCPGCGLRLV
;
A
#
# COMPACT_ATOMS: atom_id res chain seq x y z
N MET A 1 -22.73 -13.26 28.97
CA MET A 1 -22.07 -14.44 28.36
C MET A 1 -22.48 -14.69 26.90
N MET A 2 -23.69 -14.31 26.46
CA MET A 2 -24.15 -14.47 25.06
C MET A 2 -23.27 -13.73 24.02
N ASN A 3 -22.78 -12.53 24.35
CA ASN A 3 -22.01 -11.71 23.41
C ASN A 3 -20.63 -12.26 23.09
N ALA A 4 -20.00 -12.97 24.04
CA ALA A 4 -18.67 -13.58 23.84
C ALA A 4 -18.73 -14.74 22.83
N ILE A 5 -19.83 -15.51 22.87
CA ILE A 5 -20.07 -16.61 21.93
C ILE A 5 -20.34 -16.04 20.53
N ALA A 6 -21.16 -14.99 20.43
CA ALA A 6 -21.43 -14.33 19.16
C ALA A 6 -20.15 -13.74 18.53
N THR A 7 -19.31 -13.06 19.31
CA THR A 7 -18.03 -12.54 18.81
C THR A 7 -17.06 -13.66 18.42
N ALA A 8 -17.01 -14.76 19.17
CA ALA A 8 -16.16 -15.90 18.82
C ALA A 8 -16.58 -16.53 17.47
N ILE A 9 -17.88 -16.66 17.21
CA ILE A 9 -18.40 -17.18 15.94
C ILE A 9 -18.05 -16.24 14.79
N VAL A 10 -18.24 -14.93 14.96
CA VAL A 10 -17.90 -13.95 13.94
C VAL A 10 -16.40 -13.97 13.62
N LEU A 11 -15.55 -14.05 14.65
CA LEU A 11 -14.10 -14.15 14.46
C LEU A 11 -13.70 -15.46 13.76
N ALA A 12 -14.36 -16.57 14.09
CA ALA A 12 -14.12 -17.85 13.41
C ALA A 12 -14.48 -17.75 11.91
N ILE A 13 -15.63 -17.16 11.57
CA ILE A 13 -16.06 -16.98 10.18
C ILE A 13 -15.08 -16.06 9.44
N ALA A 14 -14.70 -14.94 10.04
CA ALA A 14 -13.73 -14.02 9.45
C ALA A 14 -12.38 -14.71 9.21
N GLY A 15 -11.90 -15.50 10.18
CA GLY A 15 -10.68 -16.28 10.04
C GLY A 15 -10.75 -17.30 8.90
N VAL A 16 -11.87 -18.00 8.75
CA VAL A 16 -12.11 -18.93 7.63
C VAL A 16 -12.10 -18.20 6.28
N LEU A 17 -12.72 -17.03 6.19
CA LEU A 17 -12.72 -16.23 4.95
C LEU A 17 -11.32 -15.79 4.54
N VAL A 18 -10.51 -15.32 5.51
CA VAL A 18 -9.11 -14.94 5.25
C VAL A 18 -8.29 -16.15 4.85
N ALA A 19 -8.43 -17.27 5.54
CA ALA A 19 -7.73 -18.51 5.21
C ALA A 19 -8.08 -19.01 3.80
N ALA A 20 -9.36 -18.94 3.41
CA ALA A 20 -9.82 -19.27 2.07
C ALA A 20 -9.19 -18.35 1.01
N MET A 21 -9.12 -17.05 1.29
CA MET A 21 -8.49 -16.09 0.38
C MET A 21 -6.99 -16.38 0.19
N ILE A 22 -6.27 -16.64 1.28
CA ILE A 22 -4.85 -17.03 1.23
C ILE A 22 -4.67 -18.34 0.46
N TYR A 23 -5.55 -19.32 0.68
CA TYR A 23 -5.50 -20.62 0.00
C TYR A 23 -5.69 -20.48 -1.51
N ILE A 24 -6.65 -19.65 -1.95
CA ILE A 24 -6.86 -19.35 -3.38
C ILE A 24 -5.61 -18.69 -3.98
N VAL A 25 -5.02 -17.69 -3.30
CA VAL A 25 -3.79 -17.03 -3.75
C VAL A 25 -2.63 -18.03 -3.86
N LYS A 26 -2.50 -18.94 -2.89
CA LYS A 26 -1.46 -19.99 -2.90
C LYS A 26 -1.65 -20.99 -4.03
N LEU A 27 -2.89 -21.40 -4.32
CA LEU A 27 -3.18 -22.26 -5.46
C LEU A 27 -2.85 -21.57 -6.80
N SER A 28 -3.25 -20.31 -6.96
CA SER A 28 -2.92 -19.53 -8.16
C SER A 28 -1.40 -19.31 -8.32
N ALA A 29 -0.67 -19.15 -7.21
CA ALA A 29 0.78 -19.01 -7.21
C ALA A 29 1.52 -20.34 -7.47
N ALA A 30 0.93 -21.48 -7.11
CA ALA A 30 1.52 -22.80 -7.34
C ALA A 30 1.41 -23.24 -8.80
N ASP A 31 0.32 -22.89 -9.49
CA ASP A 31 0.08 -23.28 -10.89
C ASP A 31 0.80 -22.35 -11.90
N SER A 32 1.07 -21.10 -11.53
CA SER A 32 1.78 -20.16 -12.37
C SER A 32 3.27 -20.09 -12.03
N GLY A 33 4.14 -20.54 -12.94
CA GLY A 33 5.57 -20.20 -12.97
C GLY A 33 5.89 -18.70 -13.15
N LYS A 34 4.98 -17.82 -12.74
CA LYS A 34 4.97 -16.35 -12.86
C LYS A 34 5.26 -15.66 -11.52
N THR A 35 6.16 -16.24 -10.73
CA THR A 35 6.63 -15.63 -9.48
C THR A 35 7.24 -14.25 -9.70
N SER A 36 7.76 -13.95 -10.89
CA SER A 36 8.28 -12.63 -11.28
C SER A 36 7.19 -11.59 -11.57
N GLU A 37 6.07 -11.96 -12.20
CA GLU A 37 4.98 -11.02 -12.52
C GLU A 37 4.21 -10.64 -11.25
N LEU A 38 3.91 -11.61 -10.37
CA LEU A 38 3.26 -11.33 -9.08
C LEU A 38 4.11 -10.45 -8.18
N ARG A 39 5.45 -10.63 -8.22
CA ARG A 39 6.38 -9.75 -7.49
C ARG A 39 6.37 -8.35 -8.07
N ARG A 40 6.33 -8.18 -9.40
CA ARG A 40 6.18 -6.88 -10.07
C ARG A 40 4.84 -6.20 -9.77
N PHE A 41 3.74 -6.95 -9.71
CA PHE A 41 2.44 -6.41 -9.33
C PHE A 41 2.39 -6.06 -7.84
N ALA A 42 2.95 -6.91 -6.97
CA ALA A 42 3.08 -6.59 -5.56
C ALA A 42 4.00 -5.39 -5.34
N GLU A 43 5.07 -5.24 -6.12
CA GLU A 43 5.98 -4.10 -6.03
C GLU A 43 5.39 -2.83 -6.68
N ALA A 44 4.48 -2.96 -7.64
CA ALA A 44 3.69 -1.83 -8.13
C ALA A 44 2.58 -1.41 -7.13
N LEU A 45 2.00 -2.36 -6.39
CA LEU A 45 0.92 -2.12 -5.43
C LEU A 45 1.43 -1.77 -4.01
N PHE A 46 2.60 -2.28 -3.64
CA PHE A 46 3.22 -2.20 -2.30
C PHE A 46 4.66 -1.64 -2.35
N GLY A 47 5.20 -1.27 -3.51
CA GLY A 47 6.54 -0.65 -3.63
C GLY A 47 6.68 0.73 -3.01
N GLY A 48 5.66 1.20 -2.28
CA GLY A 48 5.76 2.33 -1.37
C GLY A 48 5.90 1.95 0.12
N ASN A 49 5.70 0.68 0.53
CA ASN A 49 5.62 0.33 1.95
C ASN A 49 6.23 -1.02 2.39
N ALA A 50 6.76 -1.85 1.48
CA ALA A 50 7.38 -3.13 1.88
C ALA A 50 8.61 -2.97 2.79
N ALA A 51 9.30 -1.84 2.74
CA ALA A 51 10.41 -1.54 3.66
C ALA A 51 9.96 -1.11 5.08
N GLY A 52 8.66 -0.88 5.30
CA GLY A 52 8.12 -0.42 6.59
C GLY A 52 7.49 -1.51 7.44
N GLN A 53 7.19 -2.69 6.89
CA GLN A 53 6.35 -3.68 7.57
C GLN A 53 7.13 -4.74 8.37
N GLU A 54 8.44 -4.86 8.14
CA GLU A 54 9.33 -5.68 8.98
C GLU A 54 9.79 -4.95 10.25
N ALA A 55 9.59 -3.62 10.32
CA ALA A 55 9.98 -2.77 11.46
C ALA A 55 8.80 -2.33 12.35
N ALA A 56 7.62 -2.92 12.18
CA ALA A 56 6.43 -2.57 12.97
C ALA A 56 6.00 -3.67 13.94
N ALA A 57 6.67 -4.83 13.96
CA ALA A 57 6.35 -5.92 14.89
C ALA A 57 7.08 -5.84 16.23
N GLU A 58 8.18 -5.08 16.33
CA GLU A 58 8.94 -4.95 17.58
C GLU A 58 9.47 -3.50 17.75
N ALA A 59 9.30 -2.98 18.97
CA ALA A 59 9.83 -1.73 19.54
C ALA A 59 9.04 -0.42 19.32
N GLU A 60 8.36 -0.03 20.40
CA GLU A 60 8.44 1.28 21.08
C GLU A 60 8.60 2.56 20.23
N GLU A 61 7.65 3.48 20.38
CA GLU A 61 7.74 4.88 19.92
C GLU A 61 9.12 5.51 20.16
N PRO A 62 9.77 6.05 19.11
CA PRO A 62 10.81 7.03 19.28
C PRO A 62 10.44 8.36 18.61
N ALA A 63 10.94 9.45 19.20
CA ALA A 63 10.85 10.83 18.69
C ALA A 63 11.35 11.01 17.23
N ASP A 64 12.02 10.01 16.67
CA ASP A 64 12.45 9.90 15.26
C ASP A 64 11.27 9.92 14.27
N ALA A 65 10.10 9.38 14.67
CA ALA A 65 8.90 9.36 13.82
C ALA A 65 8.40 10.79 13.49
N ARG A 66 8.57 11.75 14.40
CA ARG A 66 8.19 13.15 14.19
C ARG A 66 9.11 13.88 13.20
N GLU A 67 10.40 13.55 13.21
CA GLU A 67 11.38 14.15 12.29
C GLU A 67 11.20 13.61 10.85
N ARG A 68 10.86 12.32 10.72
CA ARG A 68 10.48 11.71 9.42
C ARG A 68 9.16 12.25 8.85
N LEU A 69 8.20 12.60 9.72
CA LEU A 69 6.97 13.30 9.32
C LEU A 69 7.24 14.74 8.85
N ALA A 70 8.30 15.38 9.35
CA ALA A 70 8.73 16.70 8.90
C ALA A 70 9.50 16.62 7.57
N ALA A 71 10.31 15.58 7.36
CA ALA A 71 11.01 15.31 6.10
C ALA A 71 10.05 14.90 4.96
N SER A 72 8.90 14.30 5.27
CA SER A 72 7.86 13.98 4.26
C SER A 72 7.00 15.18 3.82
N ARG A 73 7.30 16.39 4.31
CA ARG A 73 6.80 17.65 3.74
C ARG A 73 7.70 18.20 2.63
N GLU A 74 8.60 17.38 2.11
CA GLU A 74 9.30 17.68 0.87
C GLU A 74 8.28 17.93 -0.25
N SER A 75 8.52 19.01 -1.00
CA SER A 75 7.67 19.49 -2.08
C SER A 75 7.29 18.36 -3.03
N PHE A 76 6.02 17.96 -2.98
CA PHE A 76 5.47 16.91 -3.82
C PHE A 76 5.50 17.35 -5.29
N SER A 77 6.36 16.71 -6.06
CA SER A 77 6.49 16.87 -7.51
C SER A 77 6.14 15.55 -8.19
N GLU A 78 5.07 15.53 -8.96
CA GLU A 78 4.63 14.37 -9.74
C GLU A 78 4.83 14.62 -11.24
N PRO A 79 5.09 13.58 -12.04
CA PRO A 79 5.10 13.72 -13.49
C PRO A 79 3.67 13.87 -14.03
N CYS A 80 3.47 14.79 -14.97
CA CYS A 80 2.18 14.98 -15.63
C CYS A 80 1.76 13.71 -16.38
N PRO A 81 0.53 13.19 -16.19
CA PRO A 81 0.08 11.94 -16.80
C PRO A 81 -0.05 12.00 -18.32
N ALA A 82 -0.09 13.20 -18.92
CA ALA A 82 -0.23 13.36 -20.37
C ALA A 82 1.12 13.51 -21.11
N CYS A 83 2.11 14.16 -20.51
CA CYS A 83 3.37 14.50 -21.19
C CYS A 83 4.64 14.16 -20.41
N GLY A 84 4.53 13.73 -19.15
CA GLY A 84 5.68 13.38 -18.29
C GLY A 84 6.45 14.57 -17.72
N GLU A 85 5.99 15.81 -17.97
CA GLU A 85 6.61 17.02 -17.42
C GLU A 85 6.47 17.06 -15.90
N THR A 86 7.51 17.47 -15.17
CA THR A 86 7.44 17.53 -13.70
C THR A 86 6.55 18.68 -13.27
N VAL A 87 5.47 18.38 -12.55
CA VAL A 87 4.49 19.35 -12.07
C VAL A 87 4.39 19.30 -10.56
N THR A 88 4.10 20.44 -9.95
CA THR A 88 3.96 20.57 -8.50
C THR A 88 2.50 20.76 -8.13
N GLN A 89 2.16 20.55 -6.86
CA GLN A 89 0.81 20.76 -6.34
C GLN A 89 0.32 22.24 -6.43
N ARG A 90 1.20 23.17 -6.84
CA ARG A 90 0.85 24.57 -7.09
C ARG A 90 0.40 24.85 -8.53
N ASP A 91 0.67 23.92 -9.45
CA ASP A 91 0.37 24.08 -10.86
C ASP A 91 -1.05 23.60 -11.14
N ALA A 92 -2.00 24.52 -11.31
CA ALA A 92 -3.39 24.18 -11.68
C ALA A 92 -3.51 23.65 -13.12
N ASP A 93 -2.50 23.93 -13.94
CA ASP A 93 -2.40 23.53 -15.34
C ASP A 93 -0.95 23.13 -15.62
N CYS A 94 -0.74 22.02 -16.34
CA CYS A 94 0.59 21.56 -16.70
C CYS A 94 1.27 22.53 -17.68
N PRO A 95 2.50 23.02 -17.41
CA PRO A 95 3.19 23.98 -18.27
C PRO A 95 3.63 23.39 -19.62
N GLY A 96 3.75 22.06 -19.74
CA GLY A 96 4.19 21.39 -20.96
C GLY A 96 3.05 21.09 -21.95
N CYS A 97 1.88 20.69 -21.45
CA CYS A 97 0.76 20.24 -22.30
C CYS A 97 -0.57 20.96 -22.07
N GLY A 98 -0.65 21.87 -21.08
CA GLY A 98 -1.86 22.63 -20.76
C GLY A 98 -2.98 21.79 -20.13
N LEU A 99 -2.69 20.58 -19.66
CA LEU A 99 -3.65 19.72 -18.97
C LEU A 99 -3.99 20.30 -17.60
N ARG A 100 -5.27 20.44 -17.27
CA ARG A 100 -5.75 20.76 -15.91
C ARG A 100 -5.33 19.67 -14.92
N LEU A 101 -4.59 20.05 -13.90
CA LEU A 101 -4.18 19.18 -12.79
C LEU A 101 -5.07 19.58 -11.60
N VAL A 102 -5.97 18.68 -11.20
CA VAL A 102 -7.00 18.91 -10.17
C VAL A 102 -6.69 18.09 -8.93
#